data_AF-A0A7W1P3A5-F1
#
_entry.id   AF-A0A7W1P3A5-F1
#
_cell.length_a   1.000
_cell.length_b   1.000
_cell.length_c   1.000
_cell.angle_alpha   90.00
_cell.angle_beta   90.00
_cell.angle_gamma   90.00
#
_symmetry.space_group_name_H-M   'P 1'
#
loop_
_entity.id
_entity.type
_entity.pdbx_description
1 polymer ?
#
loop_
_entity_poly.entity_id
_entity_poly.type
_entity_poly.pdbx_seq_one_letter_code
_entity_poly.pdbx_strand_id
1 'polypeptide(L)'
;MWNFSPSAFDPANPRKGGSFEVIQEKKWDGTPEDELRHDVTDELAAYKLAQLPFPGVFGVFYQNDRPTKNALEKKWVDQTREKLGHPSDLALLQKTFDRMK
;
A
#
# COMPACT_ATOMS: atom_id res chain seq x y z
N MET A 1 -40.71 19.71 -20.65
CA MET A 1 -39.96 18.99 -19.60
C MET A 1 -38.49 18.97 -20.03
N TRP A 2 -37.66 19.86 -19.47
CA TRP A 2 -36.24 19.93 -19.80
C TRP A 2 -35.54 18.71 -19.18
N ASN A 3 -35.01 17.84 -20.03
CA ASN A 3 -34.34 16.63 -19.62
C ASN A 3 -32.91 16.98 -19.19
N PHE A 4 -32.65 17.03 -17.88
CA PHE A 4 -31.29 17.10 -17.35
C PHE A 4 -30.60 15.77 -17.67
N SER A 5 -29.58 15.81 -18.53
CA SER A 5 -28.78 14.63 -18.90
C SER A 5 -27.50 14.61 -18.08
N PRO A 6 -27.45 13.90 -16.93
CA PRO A 6 -26.26 13.85 -16.08
C PRO A 6 -25.02 13.31 -16.79
N SER A 7 -25.20 12.50 -17.85
CA SER A 7 -24.11 12.02 -18.73
C SER A 7 -23.43 13.12 -19.57
N ALA A 8 -24.03 14.31 -19.72
CA ALA A 8 -23.48 15.38 -20.55
C ALA A 8 -22.45 16.26 -19.81
N PHE A 9 -22.34 16.10 -18.49
CA PHE A 9 -21.42 16.88 -17.66
C PHE A 9 -20.21 16.02 -17.29
N ASP A 10 -19.03 16.63 -17.32
CA ASP A 10 -17.79 16.00 -16.86
C ASP A 10 -17.80 15.96 -15.32
N PRO A 11 -17.92 14.78 -14.68
CA PRO A 11 -18.01 14.67 -13.24
C PRO A 11 -16.66 14.95 -12.53
N ALA A 12 -15.55 15.09 -13.27
CA ALA A 12 -14.28 15.59 -12.74
C ALA A 12 -14.11 17.10 -12.87
N ASN A 13 -15.14 17.84 -13.29
CA ASN A 13 -15.12 19.30 -13.32
C ASN A 13 -16.01 19.90 -12.22
N PRO A 14 -15.43 20.36 -11.09
CA PRO A 14 -16.19 20.97 -10.01
C PRO A 14 -17.02 22.18 -10.44
N ARG A 15 -16.57 22.93 -11.46
CA ARG A 15 -17.29 24.10 -11.98
C ARG A 15 -18.53 23.72 -12.80
N LYS A 16 -18.72 22.44 -13.10
CA LYS A 16 -19.84 21.89 -13.88
C LYS A 16 -20.66 20.86 -13.08
N GLY A 17 -20.57 20.89 -11.75
CA GLY A 17 -21.34 20.01 -10.87
C GLY A 17 -20.66 18.67 -10.55
N GLY A 18 -19.40 18.48 -10.93
CA GLY A 18 -18.59 17.36 -10.48
C GLY A 18 -18.20 17.47 -9.00
N SER A 19 -18.01 16.35 -8.31
CA SER A 19 -17.57 16.29 -6.92
C SER A 19 -16.43 15.30 -6.74
N PHE A 20 -15.43 15.67 -5.94
CA PHE A 20 -14.35 14.77 -5.52
C PHE A 20 -14.63 14.33 -4.10
N GLU A 21 -15.16 13.13 -3.94
CA GLU A 21 -15.43 12.55 -2.63
C GLU A 21 -14.12 12.04 -2.00
N VAL A 22 -13.91 12.36 -0.72
CA VAL A 22 -12.71 11.97 0.02
C VAL A 22 -13.04 10.81 0.95
N ILE A 23 -12.19 9.78 0.96
CA ILE A 23 -12.28 8.63 1.86
C ILE A 23 -12.20 9.15 3.30
N GLN A 24 -13.20 8.82 4.11
CA GLN A 24 -13.16 9.06 5.55
C GLN A 24 -12.34 7.96 6.20
N GLU A 25 -11.05 8.23 6.40
CA GLU A 25 -10.11 7.30 7.01
C GLU A 25 -10.37 7.16 8.52
N LYS A 26 -10.18 5.94 9.02
CA LYS A 26 -10.30 5.62 10.45
C LYS A 26 -9.25 6.36 11.25
N LYS A 27 -9.69 7.12 12.26
CA LYS A 27 -8.88 7.97 13.13
C LYS A 27 -8.54 7.33 14.46
N TRP A 28 -9.16 6.21 14.80
CA TRP A 28 -8.96 5.48 16.06
C TRP A 28 -9.32 6.32 17.29
N ASP A 29 -10.33 7.18 17.16
CA ASP A 29 -10.79 8.10 18.20
C ASP A 29 -11.83 7.47 19.14
N GLY A 30 -12.26 6.22 18.87
CA GLY A 30 -13.22 5.47 19.69
C GLY A 30 -14.66 5.96 19.57
N THR A 31 -14.96 6.81 18.59
CA THR A 31 -16.33 7.27 18.32
C THR A 31 -17.12 6.23 17.52
N PRO A 32 -18.45 6.11 17.69
CA PRO A 32 -19.27 5.23 16.87
C PRO A 32 -19.13 5.49 15.37
N GLU A 33 -18.89 6.75 14.98
CA GLU A 33 -18.65 7.14 13.60
C GLU A 33 -17.32 6.58 13.06
N ASP A 34 -16.32 6.35 13.91
CA ASP A 34 -15.01 5.80 13.52
C ASP A 34 -15.07 4.30 13.18
N GLU A 35 -16.02 3.57 13.76
CA GLU A 35 -16.30 2.18 13.38
C GLU A 35 -16.85 2.08 11.95
N LEU A 36 -17.48 3.15 11.45
CA LEU A 36 -18.01 3.27 10.09
C LEU A 36 -16.98 3.84 9.10
N ARG A 37 -15.85 4.39 9.58
CA ARG A 37 -14.79 4.95 8.73
C ARG A 37 -13.95 3.83 8.09
N HIS A 38 -13.35 4.14 6.94
CA HIS A 38 -12.53 3.21 6.17
C HIS A 38 -11.26 2.83 6.92
N ASP A 39 -11.09 1.53 7.18
CA ASP A 39 -9.86 0.98 7.72
C ASP A 39 -8.84 0.76 6.59
N VAL A 40 -7.80 1.57 6.58
CA VAL A 40 -6.72 1.52 5.58
C VAL A 40 -5.90 0.23 5.62
N THR A 41 -6.07 -0.60 6.66
CA THR A 41 -5.39 -1.90 6.76
C THR A 41 -6.19 -3.05 6.18
N ASP A 42 -7.48 -2.84 5.84
CA ASP A 42 -8.34 -3.85 5.21
C ASP A 42 -8.19 -3.83 3.68
N GLU A 43 -7.51 -4.85 3.15
CA GLU A 43 -7.30 -5.03 1.71
C GLU A 43 -8.63 -5.19 0.94
N LEU A 44 -9.63 -5.88 1.50
CA LEU A 44 -10.90 -6.12 0.82
C LEU A 44 -11.74 -4.84 0.74
N ALA A 45 -11.76 -4.04 1.80
CA ALA A 45 -12.41 -2.73 1.80
C ALA A 45 -11.75 -1.78 0.78
N ALA A 46 -10.41 -1.77 0.72
CA ALA A 46 -9.65 -0.99 -0.25
C ALA A 46 -10.02 -1.35 -1.70
N TYR A 47 -10.12 -2.65 -2.02
CA TYR A 47 -10.52 -3.09 -3.36
C TYR A 47 -11.93 -2.65 -3.74
N LYS A 48 -12.89 -2.66 -2.80
CA LYS A 48 -14.25 -2.19 -3.07
C LYS A 48 -14.27 -0.70 -3.42
N LEU A 49 -13.53 0.12 -2.67
CA LEU A 49 -13.39 1.55 -2.97
C LEU A 49 -12.71 1.77 -4.33
N ALA A 50 -11.69 0.98 -4.66
CA ALA A 50 -10.98 1.09 -5.93
C ALA A 50 -11.80 0.63 -7.14
N GLN A 51 -12.84 -0.18 -6.93
CA GLN A 51 -13.77 -0.62 -7.97
C GLN A 51 -14.88 0.41 -8.25
N LEU A 52 -14.96 1.50 -7.50
CA LEU A 52 -15.95 2.54 -7.75
C LEU A 52 -15.77 3.14 -9.15
N PRO A 53 -16.86 3.33 -9.91
CA PRO A 53 -16.78 3.96 -11.20
C PRO A 53 -16.32 5.42 -11.07
N PHE A 54 -15.74 5.95 -12.15
CA PHE A 54 -15.37 7.36 -12.25
C PHE A 54 -16.55 8.29 -11.87
N PRO A 55 -16.34 9.35 -11.07
CA PRO A 55 -15.06 9.95 -10.65
C PRO A 55 -14.37 9.29 -9.44
N GLY A 56 -15.00 8.28 -8.82
CA GLY A 56 -14.44 7.55 -7.68
C GLY A 56 -14.28 8.39 -6.41
N VAL A 57 -13.44 7.89 -5.50
CA VAL A 57 -13.09 8.53 -4.23
C VAL A 57 -11.57 8.77 -4.14
N PHE A 58 -11.15 9.70 -3.28
CA PHE A 58 -9.75 10.12 -3.14
C PHE A 58 -9.29 9.97 -1.69
N GLY A 59 -8.04 9.58 -1.46
CA GLY A 59 -7.47 9.40 -0.12
C GLY A 59 -6.62 8.14 -0.02
N VAL A 60 -6.37 7.68 1.20
CA VAL A 60 -5.65 6.42 1.43
C VAL A 60 -6.62 5.24 1.32
N PHE A 61 -6.43 4.41 0.29
CA PHE A 61 -7.19 3.17 0.11
C PHE A 61 -6.60 2.04 0.94
N TYR A 62 -5.28 1.87 0.90
CA TYR A 62 -4.59 0.82 1.64
C TYR A 62 -3.21 1.30 2.09
N GLN A 63 -2.89 1.07 3.35
CA GLN A 63 -1.59 1.35 3.94
C GLN A 63 -1.25 0.30 4.99
N ASN A 64 -0.09 -0.34 4.82
CA ASN A 64 0.39 -1.36 5.74
C ASN A 64 1.91 -1.22 5.90
N ASP A 65 2.39 -1.38 7.13
CA ASP A 65 3.81 -1.35 7.45
C ASP A 65 4.41 -2.75 7.23
N ARG A 66 4.80 -3.03 5.99
CA ARG A 66 5.51 -4.26 5.61
C ARG A 66 6.98 -3.95 5.32
N PRO A 67 7.92 -4.80 5.78
CA PRO A 67 9.34 -4.58 5.51
C PRO A 67 9.60 -4.56 4.00
N THR A 68 10.45 -3.64 3.59
CA THR A 68 10.85 -3.54 2.18
C THR A 68 11.65 -4.77 1.76
N LYS A 69 11.66 -5.05 0.45
CA LYS A 69 12.48 -6.11 -0.14
C LYS A 69 13.95 -6.02 0.33
N ASN A 70 14.54 -4.83 0.29
CA ASN A 70 15.94 -4.63 0.69
C ASN A 70 16.15 -4.94 2.18
N ALA A 71 15.19 -4.60 3.05
CA ALA A 71 15.26 -4.95 4.47
C ALA A 71 15.17 -6.46 4.69
N LEU A 72 14.33 -7.17 3.92
CA LEU A 72 14.22 -8.63 3.96
C LEU A 72 15.50 -9.32 3.46
N GLU A 73 16.07 -8.86 2.35
CA GLU A 73 17.32 -9.39 1.81
C GLU A 73 18.48 -9.18 2.79
N LYS A 74 18.59 -7.98 3.37
CA LYS A 74 19.59 -7.70 4.40
C LYS A 74 19.45 -8.61 5.61
N LYS A 75 18.23 -8.82 6.10
CA LYS A 75 17.94 -9.75 7.20
C LYS A 75 18.46 -11.16 6.89
N TRP A 76 18.27 -11.65 5.67
CA TRP A 76 18.77 -12.97 5.26
C TRP A 76 20.30 -13.03 5.18
N VAL A 77 20.93 -11.98 4.67
CA VAL A 77 22.40 -11.87 4.64
C VAL A 77 22.96 -11.88 6.06
N ASP A 78 22.39 -11.08 6.96
CA ASP A 78 22.84 -10.98 8.35
C ASP A 78 22.68 -12.32 9.09
N GLN A 79 21.52 -12.98 8.95
CA GLN A 79 21.28 -14.32 9.52
C GLN A 79 22.24 -15.38 8.98
N THR A 80 22.62 -15.29 7.71
CA THR A 80 23.56 -16.23 7.09
C THR A 80 24.98 -15.98 7.58
N ARG A 81 25.38 -14.70 7.70
CA ARG A 81 26.70 -14.31 8.22
C ARG A 81 26.87 -14.69 9.69
N GLU A 82 25.83 -14.55 10.50
CA GLU A 82 25.80 -14.97 11.90
C GLU A 82 26.08 -16.49 12.03
N LYS A 83 25.39 -17.33 11.24
CA LYS A 83 25.63 -18.78 11.21
C LYS A 83 27.05 -19.16 10.78
N LEU A 84 27.71 -18.31 10.00
CA LEU A 84 29.06 -18.55 9.50
C LEU A 84 30.14 -17.99 10.44
N GLY A 85 29.76 -17.27 11.51
CA GLY A 85 30.70 -16.66 12.44
C GLY A 85 31.35 -15.36 11.95
N HIS A 86 30.64 -14.60 11.11
CA HIS A 86 31.09 -13.32 10.52
C HIS A 86 32.48 -13.36 9.83
N PRO A 87 32.77 -14.35 8.97
CA PRO A 87 33.98 -14.32 8.16
C PRO A 87 33.98 -13.10 7.23
N SER A 88 35.18 -12.58 6.93
CA SER A 88 35.32 -11.55 5.90
C SER A 88 34.89 -12.08 4.53
N ASP A 89 34.46 -11.18 3.64
CA ASP A 89 34.02 -11.57 2.30
C ASP A 89 35.12 -12.29 1.50
N LEU A 90 36.39 -11.92 1.70
CA LEU A 90 37.54 -12.63 1.12
C LEU A 90 37.68 -14.06 1.65
N ALA A 91 37.48 -14.27 2.96
CA ALA A 91 37.54 -15.60 3.55
C ALA A 91 36.39 -16.50 3.06
N LEU A 92 35.20 -15.93 2.85
CA LEU A 92 34.09 -16.64 2.23
C LEU A 92 34.41 -17.07 0.79
N LEU A 93 34.95 -16.15 -0.01
CA LEU A 93 35.35 -16.41 -1.39
C LEU A 93 36.39 -17.53 -1.47
N GLN A 94 37.44 -17.45 -0.64
CA GLN A 94 38.49 -18.47 -0.58
C GLN A 94 37.90 -19.85 -0.23
N LYS A 95 37.03 -19.92 0.78
CA LYS A 95 36.35 -21.16 1.19
C LYS A 95 35.48 -21.75 0.07
N THR A 96 34.88 -20.92 -0.78
CA THR A 96 34.12 -21.41 -1.94
C THR A 96 35.02 -22.03 -3.01
N PHE A 97 36.16 -21.40 -3.32
CA PHE A 97 37.13 -21.94 -4.27
C PHE A 97 37.78 -23.23 -3.78
N ASP A 98 38.10 -23.31 -2.49
CA ASP A 98 38.69 -24.52 -1.91
C ASP A 98 37.74 -25.72 -1.92
N ARG A 99 36.42 -25.51 -1.98
CA ARG A 99 35.42 -26.59 -2.13
C ARG A 99 35.32 -27.13 -3.57
N MET A 100 35.80 -26.38 -4.56
CA MET A 100 35.73 -26.75 -5.98
C MET A 100 36.96 -27.54 -6.47
N LYS A 101 37.96 -27.73 -5.61
CA LYS A 101 39.13 -28.58 -5.87
C LYS A 101 38.79 -30.03 -5.50
#